data_AF-A0A2X1KRK9-F1
#
_entry.id   AF-A0A2X1KRK9-F1
#
_cell.length_a   1.000
_cell.length_b   1.000
_cell.length_c   1.000
_cell.angle_alpha   90.00
_cell.angle_beta   90.00
_cell.angle_gamma   90.00
#
_symmetry.space_group_name_H-M   'P 1'
#
loop_
_entity.id
_entity.type
_entity.pdbx_description
1 polymer ?
#
loop_
_entity_poly.entity_id
_entity_poly.type
_entity_poly.pdbx_seq_one_letter_code
_entity_poly.pdbx_strand_id
1 'polypeptide(L)'
;MELSRATLGRWTGAVAELLEPLYDVLRQYVLMPGKVHADDIPVPVQEPGSGKTRTARLWVYVRDDRNAGSEMPPASGSAYSPDRKGIHPQNHLAGYSGVLQADAYGGYRVLYESAE
;
A
#
# COMPACT_ATOMS: atom_id res chain seq x y z
N MET A 1 31.86 -16.41 8.27
CA MET A 1 31.41 -15.27 9.09
C MET A 1 29.90 -15.39 9.21
N GLU A 2 29.35 -15.53 10.42
CA GLU A 2 27.90 -15.49 10.65
C GLU A 2 27.46 -14.09 11.08
N LEU A 3 26.34 -13.62 10.52
CA LEU A 3 25.70 -12.35 10.91
C LEU A 3 24.55 -12.65 11.88
N SER A 4 24.51 -11.94 13.01
CA SER A 4 23.40 -12.07 13.95
C SER A 4 22.10 -11.53 13.35
N ARG A 5 20.96 -12.12 13.74
CA ARG A 5 19.61 -11.62 13.36
C ARG A 5 19.41 -10.15 13.73
N ALA A 6 19.96 -9.72 14.86
CA ALA A 6 19.89 -8.34 15.32
C ALA A 6 20.63 -7.39 14.36
N THR A 7 21.82 -7.78 13.89
CA THR A 7 22.57 -7.00 12.90
C THR A 7 21.84 -6.93 11.57
N LEU A 8 21.31 -8.07 11.07
CA LEU A 8 20.51 -8.09 9.85
C LEU A 8 19.27 -7.19 9.97
N GLY A 9 18.52 -7.29 11.07
CA GLY A 9 17.34 -6.46 11.30
C GLY A 9 17.66 -4.96 11.31
N ARG A 10 18.76 -4.56 11.97
CA ARG A 10 19.22 -3.16 11.96
C ARG A 10 19.59 -2.69 10.56
N TRP A 11 20.27 -3.51 9.77
CA TRP A 11 20.63 -3.15 8.39
C TRP A 11 19.41 -3.06 7.48
N THR A 12 18.45 -3.97 7.61
CA THR A 12 17.18 -3.88 6.88
C THR A 12 16.44 -2.59 7.22
N GLY A 13 16.41 -2.18 8.50
CA GLY A 13 15.83 -0.91 8.92
C GLY A 13 16.54 0.29 8.29
N ALA A 14 17.87 0.33 8.35
CA ALA A 14 18.66 1.41 7.75
C ALA A 14 18.46 1.53 6.23
N VAL A 15 18.36 0.41 5.52
CA VAL A 15 18.04 0.41 4.08
C VAL A 15 16.63 0.91 3.83
N ALA A 16 15.65 0.54 4.66
CA ALA A 16 14.28 1.02 4.53
C ALA A 16 14.20 2.55 4.69
N GLU A 17 14.90 3.11 5.68
CA GLU A 17 15.01 4.57 5.89
C GLU A 17 15.63 5.26 4.67
N LEU A 18 16.71 4.71 4.11
CA LEU A 18 17.35 5.27 2.91
C LEU A 18 16.47 5.23 1.65
N LEU A 19 15.52 4.28 1.59
CA LEU A 19 14.61 4.12 0.45
C LEU A 19 13.32 4.93 0.57
N GLU A 20 13.06 5.58 1.71
CA GLU A 20 11.83 6.34 1.95
C GLU A 20 11.55 7.42 0.88
N PRO A 21 12.54 8.24 0.43
CA PRO A 21 12.28 9.22 -0.63
C PRO A 21 11.89 8.58 -1.97
N LEU A 22 12.44 7.39 -2.28
CA LEU A 22 12.08 6.66 -3.50
C LEU A 22 10.66 6.09 -3.39
N TYR A 23 10.30 5.58 -2.21
CA TYR A 23 8.94 5.14 -1.92
C TYR A 23 7.93 6.28 -2.11
N ASP A 24 8.24 7.48 -1.60
CA ASP A 24 7.35 8.64 -1.72
C ASP A 24 7.13 9.05 -3.18
N VAL A 25 8.21 9.14 -3.98
CA VAL A 25 8.10 9.48 -5.41
C VAL A 25 7.35 8.39 -6.18
N LEU A 26 7.60 7.11 -5.89
CA LEU A 26 6.89 6.00 -6.52
C LEU A 26 5.39 6.05 -6.17
N ARG A 27 5.06 6.33 -4.91
CA ARG A 27 3.68 6.48 -4.45
C ARG A 27 2.97 7.62 -5.16
N GLN A 28 3.61 8.79 -5.27
CA GLN A 28 3.08 9.92 -6.02
C GLN A 28 2.82 9.55 -7.48
N TYR A 29 3.77 8.87 -8.13
CA TYR A 29 3.62 8.41 -9.50
C TYR A 29 2.44 7.44 -9.68
N VAL A 30 2.31 6.45 -8.80
CA VAL A 30 1.21 5.48 -8.81
C VAL A 30 -0.14 6.18 -8.66
N LEU A 31 -0.22 7.19 -7.78
CA LEU A 31 -1.46 7.92 -7.45
C LEU A 31 -1.65 9.22 -8.24
N MET A 32 -0.88 9.47 -9.29
CA MET A 32 -1.20 10.53 -10.25
C MET A 32 -2.59 10.29 -10.87
N PRO A 33 -3.31 11.34 -11.32
CA PRO A 33 -4.61 11.18 -11.95
C PRO A 33 -4.61 10.15 -13.08
N GLY A 34 -5.67 9.36 -13.18
CA GLY A 34 -5.80 8.24 -14.10
C GLY A 34 -6.65 7.11 -13.54
N LYS A 35 -6.31 5.86 -13.87
CA LYS A 35 -6.92 4.66 -13.28
C LYS A 35 -5.94 3.98 -12.32
N VAL A 36 -6.41 3.66 -11.12
CA VAL A 36 -5.67 2.90 -10.11
C VAL A 36 -6.49 1.68 -9.70
N HIS A 37 -5.85 0.52 -9.67
CA HIS A 37 -6.41 -0.68 -9.06
C HIS A 37 -6.00 -0.74 -7.58
N ALA A 38 -6.93 -1.08 -6.69
CA ALA A 38 -6.66 -1.22 -5.26
C ALA A 38 -7.10 -2.58 -4.72
N ASP A 39 -6.26 -3.18 -3.88
CA ASP A 39 -6.53 -4.45 -3.19
C ASP A 39 -5.78 -4.47 -1.83
N ASP A 40 -6.04 -5.48 -0.99
CA ASP A 40 -5.35 -5.68 0.27
C ASP A 40 -4.99 -7.15 0.53
N ILE A 41 -3.74 -7.38 0.97
CA ILE A 41 -3.25 -8.72 1.31
C ILE A 41 -3.15 -8.85 2.84
N PRO A 42 -3.69 -9.92 3.45
CA PRO A 42 -3.54 -10.16 4.88
C PRO A 42 -2.09 -10.54 5.23
N VAL A 43 -1.54 -9.93 6.28
CA VAL A 43 -0.18 -10.19 6.78
C VAL A 43 -0.26 -10.66 8.24
N PRO A 44 0.24 -11.87 8.57
CA PRO A 44 0.34 -12.32 9.96
C PRO A 44 1.47 -11.56 10.65
N VAL A 45 1.15 -10.84 11.72
CA VAL A 45 2.13 -10.06 12.51
C VAL A 45 2.07 -10.50 13.96
N GLN A 46 3.24 -10.78 14.54
CA GLN A 46 3.33 -11.09 15.96
C GLN A 46 2.91 -9.88 16.80
N GLU A 47 2.05 -10.11 17.79
CA GLU A 47 1.67 -9.09 18.76
C GLU A 47 2.61 -9.19 19.98
N PRO A 48 3.46 -8.19 20.24
CA PRO A 48 4.44 -8.26 21.31
C PRO A 48 3.78 -8.46 22.67
N GLY A 49 4.29 -9.41 23.46
CA GLY A 49 3.83 -9.67 24.83
C GLY A 49 2.55 -10.49 24.97
N SER A 50 1.74 -10.66 23.92
CA SER A 50 0.50 -11.46 24.00
C SER A 50 0.68 -12.93 23.61
N GLY A 51 1.77 -13.27 22.92
CA GLY A 51 1.99 -14.59 22.33
C GLY A 51 1.06 -14.90 21.15
N LYS A 52 0.27 -13.93 20.70
CA LYS A 52 -0.70 -14.08 19.60
C LYS A 52 -0.17 -13.45 18.31
N THR A 53 -0.84 -13.81 17.22
CA THR A 53 -0.67 -13.21 15.90
C THR A 53 -1.92 -12.39 15.58
N ARG A 54 -1.72 -11.16 15.12
CA ARG A 54 -2.78 -10.32 14.56
C ARG A 54 -2.68 -10.30 13.04
N THR A 55 -3.82 -10.15 12.36
CA THR A 55 -3.87 -9.98 10.92
C THR A 55 -3.81 -8.50 10.57
N ALA A 56 -2.64 -8.04 10.15
CA ALA A 56 -2.43 -6.73 9.54
C ALA A 56 -2.76 -6.77 8.04
N ARG A 57 -2.70 -5.62 7.36
CA ARG A 57 -2.93 -5.52 5.91
C ARG A 57 -1.77 -4.82 5.21
N LEU A 58 -1.48 -5.29 4.00
CA LEU A 58 -0.71 -4.57 3.01
C LEU A 58 -1.65 -4.16 1.88
N TRP A 59 -1.97 -2.87 1.81
CA TRP A 59 -2.75 -2.29 0.72
C TRP A 59 -1.85 -2.15 -0.49
N VAL A 60 -2.34 -2.52 -1.66
CA VAL A 60 -1.59 -2.44 -2.92
C VAL A 60 -2.36 -1.56 -3.88
N TYR A 61 -1.68 -0.57 -4.45
CA TYR A 61 -2.17 0.31 -5.48
C TYR A 61 -1.38 0.06 -6.76
N VAL A 62 -2.07 -0.25 -7.84
CA VAL A 62 -1.44 -0.59 -9.13
C VAL A 62 -1.90 0.38 -10.20
N ARG A 63 -0.92 1.04 -10.81
CA ARG A 63 -1.05 1.77 -12.06
C ARG A 63 -0.51 0.86 -13.17
N ASP A 64 -1.41 0.17 -13.84
CA ASP A 64 -1.10 -0.57 -15.06
C ASP A 64 -2.35 -0.59 -15.93
N ASP A 65 -2.33 0.22 -16.98
CA ASP A 65 -3.42 0.30 -17.94
C ASP A 65 -2.96 -0.04 -19.37
N ARG A 66 -1.88 -0.81 -19.47
CA ARG A 66 -1.32 -1.23 -20.77
C ARG A 66 -2.32 -2.05 -21.58
N ASN A 67 -3.16 -2.84 -20.91
CA ASN A 67 -4.24 -3.61 -21.56
C ASN A 67 -5.35 -2.70 -22.14
N ALA A 68 -5.38 -1.42 -21.78
CA ALA A 68 -6.27 -0.41 -22.37
C ALA A 68 -5.51 0.62 -23.22
N GLY A 69 -4.28 0.32 -23.64
CA GLY A 69 -3.50 1.17 -24.55
C GLY A 69 -2.67 2.28 -23.89
N SER A 70 -2.50 2.26 -22.56
CA SER A 70 -1.60 3.22 -21.90
C SER A 70 -0.13 2.93 -22.22
N GLU A 71 0.62 3.97 -22.58
CA GLU A 71 2.08 3.93 -22.77
C GLU A 71 2.86 4.25 -21.49
N MET A 72 2.15 4.63 -20.42
CA MET A 72 2.79 4.98 -19.14
C MET A 72 3.46 3.76 -18.51
N PRO A 73 4.69 3.88 -17.98
CA PRO A 73 5.35 2.79 -17.27
C PRO A 73 4.48 2.23 -16.13
N PRO A 74 4.30 0.90 -16.04
CA PRO A 74 3.52 0.31 -14.96
C PRO A 74 4.26 0.47 -13.63
N ALA A 75 3.50 0.68 -12.56
CA ALA A 75 4.05 0.77 -11.21
C ALA A 75 3.04 0.26 -10.18
N SER A 76 3.57 -0.23 -9.07
CA SER A 76 2.79 -0.54 -7.89
C SER A 76 3.40 0.10 -6.65
N GLY A 77 2.54 0.55 -5.75
CA GLY A 77 2.90 1.05 -4.44
C GLY A 77 2.12 0.28 -3.39
N SER A 78 2.68 0.15 -2.18
CA SER A 78 1.99 -0.51 -1.08
C SER A 78 2.05 0.29 0.21
N ALA A 79 1.08 0.06 1.09
CA ALA A 79 1.03 0.71 2.39
C ALA A 79 0.59 -0.30 3.45
N TYR A 80 1.27 -0.29 4.59
CA TYR A 80 0.96 -1.17 5.72
C TYR A 80 -0.10 -0.53 6.62
N SER A 81 -1.02 -1.34 7.13
CA SER A 81 -1.88 -0.97 8.25
C SER A 81 -2.04 -2.09 9.28
N PRO A 82 -2.24 -1.75 10.57
CA PRO A 82 -2.36 -2.74 11.63
C PRO A 82 -3.66 -3.56 11.60
N ASP A 83 -4.69 -3.08 10.92
CA ASP A 83 -6.00 -3.70 10.78
C ASP A 83 -6.60 -3.41 9.39
N ARG A 84 -7.77 -3.99 9.09
CA ARG A 84 -8.48 -3.81 7.81
C ARG A 84 -9.60 -2.79 7.92
N LYS A 85 -9.38 -1.62 8.53
CA LYS A 85 -10.40 -0.54 8.56
C LYS A 85 -10.35 0.31 7.30
N GLY A 86 -11.52 0.76 6.84
CA GLY A 86 -11.64 1.63 5.66
C GLY A 86 -10.93 2.97 5.77
N ILE A 87 -10.65 3.45 6.99
CA ILE A 87 -9.89 4.68 7.20
C ILE A 87 -8.48 4.65 6.57
N HIS A 88 -7.87 3.46 6.43
CA HIS A 88 -6.54 3.33 5.84
C HIS A 88 -6.54 3.65 4.35
N PRO A 89 -7.31 2.95 3.48
CA PRO A 89 -7.38 3.32 2.08
C PRO A 89 -7.95 4.73 1.87
N GLN A 90 -8.84 5.22 2.76
CA GLN A 90 -9.32 6.60 2.72
C GLN A 90 -8.18 7.62 2.90
N ASN A 91 -7.33 7.44 3.91
CA ASN A 91 -6.17 8.28 4.12
C ASN A 91 -5.13 8.10 3.01
N HIS A 92 -4.94 6.88 2.52
CA HIS A 92 -3.94 6.62 1.49
C HIS A 92 -4.27 7.28 0.16
N LEU A 93 -5.55 7.32 -0.18
CA LEU A 93 -6.11 7.89 -1.41
C LEU A 93 -6.62 9.33 -1.21
N ALA A 94 -6.31 9.96 -0.06
CA ALA A 94 -6.68 11.34 0.19
C ALA A 94 -6.08 12.25 -0.91
N GLY A 95 -6.95 12.98 -1.61
CA GLY A 95 -6.55 13.84 -2.74
C GLY A 95 -6.32 13.10 -4.07
N TYR A 96 -6.47 11.78 -4.14
CA TYR A 96 -6.51 11.06 -5.41
C TYR A 96 -7.74 11.49 -6.21
N SER A 97 -7.54 11.75 -7.51
CA SER A 97 -8.61 12.09 -8.44
C SER A 97 -8.47 11.23 -9.69
N GLY A 98 -9.45 10.39 -9.96
CA GLY A 98 -9.43 9.46 -11.09
C GLY A 98 -10.37 8.27 -10.90
N VAL A 99 -10.20 7.26 -11.72
CA VAL A 99 -10.95 6.00 -11.62
C VAL A 99 -10.27 5.10 -10.60
N LEU A 100 -11.00 4.70 -9.56
CA LEU A 100 -10.55 3.69 -8.61
C LEU A 100 -11.28 2.37 -8.90
N GLN A 101 -10.53 1.34 -9.26
CA GLN A 101 -11.06 -0.02 -9.40
C GLN A 101 -10.61 -0.87 -8.21
N ALA A 102 -11.54 -1.22 -7.34
CA ALA A 102 -11.27 -2.05 -6.17
C ALA A 102 -12.16 -3.29 -6.13
N ASP A 103 -11.85 -4.24 -5.25
CA ASP A 103 -12.78 -5.29 -4.89
C ASP A 103 -14.03 -4.72 -4.17
N ALA A 104 -15.03 -5.57 -3.93
CA ALA A 104 -16.28 -5.14 -3.28
C ALA A 104 -16.13 -4.95 -1.75
N TYR A 105 -14.92 -4.72 -1.23
CA TYR A 105 -14.70 -4.47 0.19
C TYR A 105 -15.36 -3.15 0.63
N GLY A 106 -16.27 -3.25 1.62
CA GLY A 106 -17.07 -2.12 2.07
C GLY A 106 -16.30 -0.91 2.60
N GLY A 107 -15.02 -1.06 2.97
CA GLY A 107 -14.20 0.08 3.40
C GLY A 107 -13.88 1.09 2.29
N TYR A 108 -14.05 0.72 1.01
CA TYR A 108 -13.94 1.63 -0.12
C TYR A 108 -15.20 2.48 -0.35
N ARG A 109 -16.36 2.16 0.25
CA ARG A 109 -17.64 2.79 -0.09
C ARG A 109 -17.61 4.32 -0.01
N VAL A 110 -17.03 4.86 1.05
CA VAL A 110 -16.88 6.31 1.29
C VAL A 110 -16.11 7.01 0.17
N LEU A 111 -15.16 6.32 -0.48
CA LEU A 111 -14.37 6.88 -1.58
C LEU A 111 -15.17 7.04 -2.87
N TYR A 112 -16.26 6.28 -3.04
CA TYR A 112 -17.15 6.38 -4.19
C TYR A 112 -18.30 7.37 -3.97
N GLU A 113 -18.62 7.71 -2.72
CA GLU A 113 -19.68 8.67 -2.36
C GLU A 113 -19.32 10.13 -2.70
N SER A 114 -18.05 10.43 -2.98
CA SER A 114 -17.55 11.78 -3.28
C SER A 114 -17.28 12.05 -4.76
N ALA A 115 -17.60 11.10 -5.64
CA ALA A 115 -17.33 11.16 -7.08
C ALA A 115 -18.52 11.66 -7.93
N GLU A 116 -19.42 12.47 -7.36
CA GLU A 116 -20.49 13.19 -8.08
C GLU A 116 -20.00 14.49 -8.73
#